data_AF-A0A3D5PGB6-F1
#
_entry.id   AF-A0A3D5PGB6-F1
#
_cell.length_a   1.000
_cell.length_b   1.000
_cell.length_c   1.000
_cell.angle_alpha   90.00
_cell.angle_beta   90.00
_cell.angle_gamma   90.00
#
_symmetry.space_group_name_H-M   'P 1'
#
loop_
_entity.id
_entity.type
_entity.pdbx_description
1 polymer ?
#
loop_
_entity_poly.entity_id
_entity_poly.type
_entity_poly.pdbx_seq_one_letter_code
_entity_poly.pdbx_strand_id
1 'polypeptide(L)'
;MPLIIYKFADGHTEEIEVSDEVAAAFAQLEKYEKKVERKETRRHVSLNLLMENGYDFSADDTDILDVLDKEEQEKSEWREERFRRQVLDDKKIEIFSLLTFRQADAYFRHKYLHIQKTEIARYLNVTEGAVRKLIKKAEANLQEYRLANEKEVKLLEAIFGSVL
;
A
#
# COMPACT_ATOMS: atom_id res chain seq x y z
N MET A 1 -5.79 -21.80 67.62
CA MET A 1 -5.34 -20.63 66.83
C MET A 1 -4.89 -21.14 65.47
N PRO A 2 -5.24 -20.46 64.38
CA PRO A 2 -4.86 -20.88 63.04
C PRO A 2 -3.37 -20.67 62.77
N LEU A 3 -2.80 -21.61 62.03
CA LEU A 3 -1.40 -21.60 61.59
C LEU A 3 -1.35 -21.30 60.10
N ILE A 4 -0.50 -20.35 59.72
CA ILE A 4 -0.28 -19.94 58.34
C ILE A 4 1.15 -20.29 57.95
N ILE A 5 1.32 -20.85 56.75
CA ILE A 5 2.64 -21.08 56.15
C ILE A 5 2.98 -19.84 55.33
N TYR A 6 3.94 -19.04 55.81
CA TYR A 6 4.38 -17.83 55.13
C TYR A 6 5.76 -18.03 54.50
N LYS A 7 5.92 -17.63 53.24
CA LYS A 7 7.23 -17.53 52.57
C LYS A 7 7.79 -16.12 52.75
N PHE A 8 8.94 -16.02 53.40
CA PHE A 8 9.71 -14.78 53.46
C PHE A 8 10.44 -14.52 52.13
N ALA A 9 10.84 -13.26 51.92
CA ALA A 9 11.59 -12.83 50.74
C ALA A 9 12.90 -13.60 50.54
N ASP A 10 13.50 -14.09 51.63
CA ASP A 10 14.74 -14.88 51.62
C ASP A 10 14.51 -16.36 51.22
N GLY A 11 13.27 -16.74 50.88
CA GLY A 11 12.91 -18.08 50.40
C GLY A 11 12.59 -19.10 51.51
N HIS A 12 12.80 -18.73 52.78
CA HIS A 12 12.43 -19.54 53.93
C HIS A 12 10.91 -19.54 54.17
N THR A 13 10.38 -20.71 54.54
CA THR A 13 8.99 -20.89 54.96
C THR A 13 8.93 -21.09 56.45
N GLU A 14 8.12 -20.29 57.14
CA GLU A 14 7.81 -20.52 58.55
C GLU A 14 6.31 -20.68 58.78
N GLU A 15 6.02 -21.45 59.82
CA GLU A 15 4.69 -21.72 60.33
C GLU A 15 4.40 -20.73 61.46
N ILE A 16 3.53 -19.75 61.19
CA ILE A 16 3.23 -18.66 62.12
C ILE A 16 1.83 -18.87 62.69
N GLU A 17 1.72 -18.90 64.02
CA GLU A 17 0.44 -18.88 64.73
C GLU A 17 -0.15 -17.47 64.71
N VAL A 18 -1.36 -17.32 64.18
CA VAL A 18 -1.99 -16.00 64.00
C VAL A 18 -3.44 -16.00 64.49
N SER A 19 -4.03 -14.82 64.65
CA SER A 19 -5.46 -14.71 64.98
C SER A 19 -6.35 -15.07 63.79
N ASP A 20 -7.61 -15.43 64.06
CA ASP A 20 -8.58 -15.84 63.04
C ASP A 20 -8.82 -14.76 61.96
N GLU A 21 -8.75 -13.49 62.32
CA GLU A 21 -8.91 -12.37 61.39
C GLU A 21 -7.76 -12.30 60.37
N VAL A 22 -6.53 -12.51 60.84
CA VAL A 22 -5.34 -12.46 59.98
C VAL A 22 -5.27 -13.70 59.08
N ALA A 23 -5.67 -14.86 59.60
CA ALA A 23 -5.81 -16.07 58.79
C ALA A 23 -6.86 -15.91 57.68
N ALA A 24 -7.99 -15.29 57.98
CA ALA A 24 -9.02 -15.00 56.98
C ALA A 24 -8.52 -14.00 55.92
N ALA A 25 -7.81 -12.94 56.33
CA ALA A 25 -7.23 -11.96 55.41
C ALA A 25 -6.15 -12.58 54.50
N PHE A 26 -5.26 -13.41 55.05
CA PHE A 26 -4.24 -14.11 54.28
C PHE A 26 -4.84 -15.05 53.22
N ALA A 27 -5.86 -15.83 53.60
CA ALA A 27 -6.56 -16.71 52.67
C ALA A 27 -7.29 -15.95 51.55
N GLN A 28 -7.76 -14.72 51.81
CA GLN A 28 -8.33 -13.85 50.78
C GLN A 28 -7.26 -13.34 49.80
N LEU A 29 -6.08 -12.97 50.31
CA LEU A 29 -4.95 -12.52 49.50
C LEU A 29 -4.44 -13.64 48.58
N GLU A 30 -4.25 -14.87 49.06
CA GLU A 30 -3.87 -16.00 48.20
C GLU A 30 -4.87 -16.25 47.07
N LYS A 31 -6.17 -16.16 47.38
CA LYS A 31 -7.23 -16.33 46.37
C LYS A 31 -7.19 -15.22 45.33
N TYR A 32 -6.86 -13.99 45.74
CA TYR A 32 -6.72 -12.86 44.82
C TYR A 32 -5.48 -13.03 43.93
N GLU A 33 -4.34 -13.38 44.51
CA GLU A 33 -3.09 -13.59 43.80
C GLU A 33 -3.22 -14.68 42.73
N LYS A 34 -3.80 -15.84 43.07
CA LYS A 34 -4.12 -16.91 42.11
C LYS A 34 -5.05 -16.44 40.98
N LYS A 35 -5.99 -15.53 41.25
CA LYS A 35 -6.86 -14.97 40.22
C LYS A 35 -6.10 -14.01 39.30
N VAL A 36 -5.20 -13.21 39.84
CA VAL A 36 -4.34 -12.30 39.08
C VAL A 36 -3.39 -13.08 38.19
N GLU A 37 -2.71 -14.09 38.74
CA GLU A 37 -1.79 -14.95 37.98
C GLU A 37 -2.50 -15.69 36.84
N ARG A 38 -3.72 -16.20 37.08
CA ARG A 38 -4.57 -16.77 36.03
C ARG A 38 -4.98 -15.75 34.97
N LYS A 39 -5.18 -14.49 35.35
CA LYS A 39 -5.49 -13.41 34.41
C LYS A 39 -4.27 -13.06 33.57
N GLU A 40 -3.08 -13.09 34.17
CA GLU A 40 -1.81 -12.78 33.52
C GLU A 40 -1.37 -13.89 32.56
N THR A 41 -1.37 -15.14 33.01
CA THR A 41 -1.06 -16.30 32.17
C THR A 41 -1.98 -16.45 30.96
N ARG A 42 -3.25 -16.00 31.05
CA ARG A 42 -4.17 -15.95 29.90
C ARG A 42 -3.86 -14.86 28.89
N ARG A 43 -3.04 -13.86 29.27
CA ARG A 43 -2.54 -12.80 28.38
C ARG A 43 -1.20 -13.17 27.76
N HIS A 44 -0.55 -14.20 28.26
CA HIS A 44 0.69 -14.70 27.66
C HIS A 44 0.37 -15.27 26.27
N VAL A 45 1.12 -14.79 25.29
CA VAL A 45 1.15 -15.33 23.93
C VAL A 45 2.55 -15.89 23.73
N SER A 46 2.65 -17.17 23.38
CA SER A 46 3.95 -17.77 23.12
C SER A 46 4.52 -17.27 21.80
N LEU A 47 5.84 -17.14 21.74
CA LEU A 47 6.54 -16.76 20.50
C LEU A 47 6.23 -17.74 19.36
N ASN A 48 6.19 -19.04 19.67
CA ASN A 48 5.83 -20.08 18.71
C ASN A 48 4.44 -19.88 18.11
N LEU A 49 3.45 -19.47 18.92
CA LEU A 49 2.10 -19.19 18.44
C LEU A 49 2.08 -17.99 17.46
N LEU A 50 2.95 -16.99 17.67
CA LEU A 50 3.07 -15.86 16.75
C LEU A 50 3.71 -16.28 15.42
N MET A 51 4.77 -17.11 15.47
CA MET A 51 5.41 -17.67 14.28
C MET A 51 4.46 -18.51 13.44
N GLU A 52 3.65 -19.37 14.07
CA GLU A 52 2.62 -20.17 13.39
C GLU A 52 1.54 -19.30 12.71
N ASN A 53 1.27 -18.11 13.25
CA ASN A 53 0.34 -17.13 12.67
C ASN A 53 0.98 -16.27 11.55
N GLY A 54 2.20 -16.58 11.13
CA GLY A 54 2.90 -15.91 10.03
C GLY A 54 3.68 -14.65 10.44
N TYR A 55 3.86 -14.41 11.74
CA TYR A 55 4.78 -13.37 12.22
C TYR A 55 6.18 -13.94 12.33
N ASP A 56 7.03 -13.64 11.34
CA ASP A 56 8.44 -14.01 11.38
C ASP A 56 9.25 -12.87 12.01
N PHE A 57 9.84 -13.13 13.17
CA PHE A 57 10.74 -12.19 13.84
C PHE A 57 12.16 -12.58 13.48
N SER A 58 12.66 -12.04 12.36
CA SER A 58 14.05 -12.26 11.94
C SER A 58 14.99 -11.66 12.97
N ALA A 59 15.94 -12.45 13.48
CA ALA A 59 16.98 -12.01 14.41
C ALA A 59 18.16 -11.33 13.71
N ASP A 60 17.94 -10.79 12.51
CA ASP A 60 18.96 -10.04 11.82
C ASP A 60 19.20 -8.75 12.59
N ASP A 61 20.45 -8.48 12.97
CA ASP A 61 20.93 -7.21 13.54
C ASP A 61 20.83 -6.05 12.52
N THR A 62 19.84 -6.11 11.63
CA THR A 62 19.50 -5.05 10.69
C THR A 62 18.74 -3.96 11.43
N ASP A 63 19.17 -2.72 11.21
CA ASP A 63 18.48 -1.56 11.76
C ASP A 63 17.02 -1.55 11.25
N ILE A 64 16.07 -1.56 12.19
CA ILE A 64 14.62 -1.57 11.91
C ILE A 64 14.25 -0.38 11.01
N LEU A 65 14.97 0.74 11.17
CA LEU A 65 14.77 1.94 10.35
C LEU A 65 15.15 1.69 8.87
N ASP A 66 16.26 1.00 8.61
CA ASP A 66 16.72 0.72 7.25
C ASP A 66 15.75 -0.21 6.49
N VAL A 67 15.11 -1.15 7.18
CA VAL A 67 14.10 -2.05 6.58
C VAL A 67 12.84 -1.28 6.23
N LEU A 68 12.34 -0.44 7.15
CA LEU A 68 11.16 0.38 6.91
C LEU A 68 11.37 1.38 5.78
N ASP A 69 12.55 2.02 5.73
CA ASP A 69 12.91 2.96 4.66
C ASP A 69 12.95 2.26 3.29
N LYS A 70 13.51 1.06 3.20
CA LYS A 70 13.50 0.24 1.97
C LYS A 70 12.10 -0.12 1.54
N GLU A 71 11.25 -0.59 2.46
CA GLU A 71 9.86 -0.90 2.14
C GLU A 71 9.07 0.32 1.67
N GLU A 72 9.29 1.49 2.27
CA GLU A 72 8.63 2.73 1.88
C GLU A 72 9.11 3.21 0.50
N GLN A 73 10.41 3.08 0.22
CA GLN A 73 10.98 3.33 -1.11
C GLN A 73 10.35 2.41 -2.15
N GLU A 74 10.32 1.10 -1.92
CA GLU A 74 9.70 0.14 -2.82
C GLU A 74 8.22 0.46 -3.05
N LYS A 75 7.44 0.72 -1.99
CA LYS A 75 6.03 1.11 -2.10
C LYS A 75 5.85 2.40 -2.90
N SER A 76 6.78 3.34 -2.79
CA SER A 76 6.74 4.61 -3.52
C SER A 76 7.07 4.40 -5.00
N GLU A 77 8.10 3.62 -5.32
CA GLU A 77 8.43 3.23 -6.70
C GLU A 77 7.27 2.48 -7.36
N TRP A 78 6.64 1.55 -6.65
CA TRP A 78 5.44 0.84 -7.13
C TRP A 78 4.26 1.78 -7.39
N ARG A 79 4.03 2.76 -6.52
CA ARG A 79 2.98 3.78 -6.70
C ARG A 79 3.26 4.62 -7.94
N GLU A 80 4.50 5.08 -8.11
CA GLU A 80 4.90 5.85 -9.29
C GLU A 80 4.75 5.04 -10.57
N GLU A 81 5.20 3.79 -10.57
CA GLU A 81 5.10 2.92 -11.74
C GLU A 81 3.64 2.65 -12.11
N ARG A 82 2.77 2.42 -11.11
CA ARG A 82 1.33 2.28 -11.33
C ARG A 82 0.72 3.56 -11.91
N PHE A 83 1.11 4.72 -11.38
CA PHE A 83 0.66 6.01 -11.87
C PHE A 83 1.11 6.23 -13.32
N ARG A 84 2.38 5.93 -13.65
CA ARG A 84 2.90 6.00 -15.02
C ARG A 84 2.08 5.13 -15.99
N ARG A 85 1.74 3.90 -15.59
CA ARG A 85 0.91 2.99 -16.39
C ARG A 85 -0.49 3.53 -16.59
N GLN A 86 -1.14 4.00 -15.53
CA GLN A 86 -2.48 4.59 -15.61
C GLN A 86 -2.50 5.81 -16.54
N VAL A 87 -1.54 6.73 -16.40
CA VAL A 87 -1.43 7.91 -17.28
C VAL A 87 -1.25 7.51 -18.74
N LEU A 88 -0.52 6.42 -19.02
CA LEU A 88 -0.38 5.91 -20.39
C LEU A 88 -1.67 5.28 -20.92
N ASP A 89 -2.38 4.52 -20.08
CA ASP A 89 -3.67 3.91 -20.43
C ASP A 89 -4.76 4.95 -20.67
N ASP A 90 -4.83 5.99 -19.84
CA ASP A 90 -5.78 7.10 -20.01
C ASP A 90 -5.54 7.83 -21.34
N LYS A 91 -4.27 8.13 -21.66
CA LYS A 91 -3.89 8.73 -22.95
C LYS A 91 -4.22 7.81 -24.13
N LYS A 92 -4.07 6.49 -23.95
CA LYS A 92 -4.46 5.52 -24.98
C LYS A 92 -5.96 5.58 -25.22
N ILE A 93 -6.78 5.57 -24.17
CA ILE A 93 -8.24 5.65 -24.28
C ILE A 93 -8.64 6.96 -24.98
N GLU A 94 -8.05 8.10 -24.58
CA GLU A 94 -8.31 9.41 -25.15
C GLU A 94 -8.05 9.41 -26.67
N ILE A 95 -6.85 9.00 -27.09
CA ILE A 95 -6.45 9.00 -28.51
C ILE A 95 -7.33 8.05 -29.34
N PHE A 96 -7.63 6.86 -28.82
CA PHE A 96 -8.46 5.87 -29.52
C PHE A 96 -9.92 6.30 -29.61
N SER A 97 -10.40 7.16 -28.71
CA SER A 97 -11.74 7.74 -28.78
C SER A 97 -11.87 8.83 -29.85
N LEU A 98 -10.80 9.62 -30.04
CA LEU A 98 -10.78 10.78 -30.95
C LEU A 98 -10.41 10.41 -32.40
N LEU A 99 -9.64 9.35 -32.60
CA LEU A 99 -9.08 8.99 -33.91
C LEU A 99 -9.55 7.64 -34.41
N THR A 100 -9.45 7.43 -35.73
CA THR A 100 -9.63 6.09 -36.29
C THR A 100 -8.57 5.14 -35.73
N PHE A 101 -8.96 3.90 -35.41
CA PHE A 101 -8.09 2.86 -34.84
C PHE A 101 -6.69 2.79 -35.48
N ARG A 102 -6.60 2.78 -36.82
CA ARG A 102 -5.31 2.73 -37.53
C ARG A 102 -4.43 3.97 -37.34
N GLN A 103 -5.04 5.15 -37.22
CA GLN A 103 -4.33 6.41 -36.97
C GLN A 103 -3.88 6.46 -35.50
N ALA A 104 -4.79 6.12 -34.58
CA ALA A 104 -4.54 6.05 -33.14
C ALA A 104 -3.41 5.08 -32.80
N ASP A 105 -3.46 3.84 -33.30
CA ASP A 105 -2.45 2.80 -33.01
C ASP A 105 -1.07 3.19 -33.56
N ALA A 106 -0.99 3.69 -34.80
CA ALA A 106 0.27 4.14 -35.39
C ALA A 106 0.87 5.35 -34.64
N TYR A 107 0.03 6.32 -34.27
CA TYR A 107 0.45 7.49 -33.51
C TYR A 107 0.90 7.12 -32.09
N PHE A 108 0.13 6.28 -31.38
CA PHE A 108 0.43 5.87 -30.02
C PHE A 108 1.75 5.12 -29.92
N ARG A 109 1.96 4.13 -30.79
CA ARG A 109 3.20 3.34 -30.85
C ARG A 109 4.43 4.18 -31.15
N HIS A 110 4.29 5.17 -32.04
CA HIS A 110 5.41 6.04 -32.39
C HIS A 110 5.70 7.09 -31.32
N LYS A 111 4.66 7.74 -30.79
CA LYS A 111 4.79 8.91 -29.89
C LYS A 111 5.07 8.54 -28.44
N TYR A 112 4.43 7.47 -27.93
CA TYR A 112 4.50 7.08 -26.52
C TYR A 112 5.35 5.83 -26.29
N LEU A 113 5.34 4.88 -27.22
CA LEU A 113 6.17 3.67 -27.10
C LEU A 113 7.52 3.79 -27.83
N HIS A 114 7.78 4.92 -28.51
CA HIS A 114 9.02 5.19 -29.25
C HIS A 114 9.43 4.12 -30.27
N ILE A 115 8.45 3.39 -30.81
CA ILE A 115 8.67 2.34 -31.81
C ILE A 115 9.00 2.99 -33.16
N GLN A 116 9.98 2.43 -33.86
CA GLN A 116 10.36 2.94 -35.19
C GLN A 116 9.22 2.77 -36.20
N LYS A 117 9.08 3.75 -37.12
CA LYS A 117 8.04 3.71 -38.16
C LYS A 117 8.13 2.47 -39.06
N THR A 118 9.36 1.96 -39.24
CA THR A 118 9.66 0.72 -39.97
C THR A 118 9.07 -0.52 -39.29
N GLU A 119 9.13 -0.60 -37.96
CA GLU A 119 8.58 -1.70 -37.18
C GLU A 119 7.06 -1.64 -37.12
N ILE A 120 6.50 -0.43 -36.94
CA ILE A 120 5.05 -0.21 -37.02
C ILE A 120 4.50 -0.61 -38.40
N ALA A 121 5.25 -0.30 -39.47
CA ALA A 121 4.91 -0.67 -40.83
C ALA A 121 4.84 -2.21 -41.01
N ARG A 122 5.82 -2.94 -40.46
CA ARG A 122 5.79 -4.41 -40.43
C ARG A 122 4.59 -4.93 -39.65
N TYR A 123 4.33 -4.39 -38.46
CA TYR A 123 3.21 -4.81 -37.61
C TYR A 123 1.84 -4.61 -38.27
N LEU A 124 1.63 -3.46 -38.91
CA LEU A 124 0.38 -3.13 -39.58
C LEU A 124 0.26 -3.72 -41.00
N ASN A 125 1.30 -4.40 -41.50
CA ASN A 125 1.43 -4.87 -42.88
C ASN A 125 1.20 -3.76 -43.92
N VAL A 126 1.84 -2.60 -43.73
CA VAL A 126 1.76 -1.44 -44.63
C VAL A 126 3.15 -0.88 -44.91
N THR A 127 3.30 -0.04 -45.93
CA THR A 127 4.55 0.65 -46.21
C THR A 127 4.85 1.74 -45.17
N GLU A 128 6.14 2.02 -44.94
CA GLU A 128 6.57 3.09 -44.02
C GLU A 128 5.98 4.46 -44.39
N GLY A 129 5.88 4.75 -45.69
CA GLY A 129 5.26 5.97 -46.20
C GLY A 129 3.78 6.11 -45.80
N ALA A 130 3.05 5.00 -45.74
CA ALA A 130 1.67 5.00 -45.26
C ALA A 130 1.59 5.25 -43.75
N VAL A 131 2.49 4.67 -42.96
CA VAL A 131 2.59 4.94 -41.51
C VAL A 131 2.89 6.42 -41.25
N ARG A 132 3.82 7.02 -42.01
CA ARG A 132 4.11 8.47 -41.94
C ARG A 132 2.85 9.30 -42.22
N LYS A 133 2.06 8.94 -43.23
CA LYS A 133 0.79 9.62 -43.54
C LYS A 133 -0.25 9.45 -42.42
N LEU A 134 -0.37 8.25 -41.84
CA LEU A 134 -1.29 7.99 -40.73
C LEU A 134 -0.94 8.86 -39.51
N ILE A 135 0.34 8.91 -39.14
CA ILE A 135 0.82 9.74 -38.03
C ILE A 135 0.57 11.23 -38.31
N LYS A 136 0.91 11.73 -39.50
CA LYS A 136 0.68 13.13 -39.86
C LYS A 136 -0.80 13.51 -39.82
N LYS A 137 -1.68 12.61 -40.27
CA LYS A 137 -3.13 12.83 -40.20
C LYS A 137 -3.64 12.79 -38.77
N ALA A 138 -3.09 11.89 -37.94
CA ALA A 138 -3.42 11.81 -36.53
C ALA A 138 -3.06 13.12 -35.79
N GLU A 139 -1.87 13.66 -36.05
CA GLU A 139 -1.41 14.92 -35.47
C GLU A 139 -2.32 16.09 -35.87
N ALA A 140 -2.70 16.19 -37.14
CA ALA A 140 -3.60 17.24 -37.62
C ALA A 140 -4.98 17.16 -36.93
N ASN A 141 -5.58 15.97 -36.88
CA ASN A 141 -6.87 15.78 -36.21
C ASN A 141 -6.80 16.13 -34.71
N LEU A 142 -5.76 15.69 -34.01
CA LEU A 142 -5.56 16.04 -32.59
C LEU A 142 -5.38 17.55 -32.38
N GLN A 143 -4.71 18.25 -33.30
CA GLN A 143 -4.60 19.71 -33.25
C GLN A 143 -5.96 20.39 -33.44
N GLU A 144 -6.78 19.91 -34.37
CA GLU A 144 -8.14 20.44 -34.57
C GLU A 144 -9.00 20.29 -33.32
N TYR A 145 -8.97 19.11 -32.67
CA TYR A 145 -9.68 18.89 -31.40
C TYR A 145 -9.21 19.81 -30.28
N ARG A 146 -7.89 20.05 -30.17
CA ARG A 146 -7.35 21.00 -29.17
C ARG A 146 -7.85 22.41 -29.40
N LEU A 147 -7.80 22.89 -30.65
CA LEU A 147 -8.28 24.22 -31.00
C LEU A 147 -9.80 24.37 -30.79
N ALA A 148 -10.58 23.31 -31.02
CA ALA A 148 -12.00 23.29 -30.72
C ALA A 148 -12.26 23.39 -29.22
N ASN A 149 -11.62 22.53 -28.41
CA ASN A 149 -11.75 22.54 -26.96
C ASN A 149 -11.31 23.89 -26.35
N GLU A 150 -10.21 24.48 -26.82
CA GLU A 150 -9.78 25.81 -26.37
C GLU A 150 -10.80 26.90 -26.66
N LYS A 151 -11.47 26.84 -27.82
CA LYS A 151 -12.55 27.78 -28.15
C LYS A 151 -13.75 27.58 -27.24
N GLU A 152 -14.15 26.34 -27.00
CA GLU A 152 -15.25 26.01 -26.10
C GLU A 152 -14.99 26.48 -24.68
N VAL A 153 -13.79 26.23 -24.14
CA VAL A 153 -13.39 26.70 -22.81
C VAL A 153 -13.45 28.22 -22.72
N LYS A 154 -12.89 28.95 -23.71
CA LYS A 154 -12.97 30.41 -23.75
C LYS A 154 -14.39 30.95 -23.84
N LEU A 155 -15.29 30.25 -24.57
CA LEU A 155 -16.70 30.62 -24.63
C LEU A 155 -17.38 30.40 -23.28
N LEU A 156 -17.11 29.28 -22.61
CA LEU A 156 -17.64 29.00 -21.28
C LEU A 156 -17.14 30.03 -20.25
N GLU A 157 -15.85 30.38 -20.27
CA GLU A 157 -15.28 31.45 -19.44
C GLU A 157 -15.95 32.80 -19.72
N ALA A 158 -16.26 33.12 -20.98
CA ALA A 158 -16.94 34.36 -21.34
C ALA A 158 -18.40 34.40 -20.87
N ILE A 159 -19.07 33.24 -20.81
CA ILE A 159 -20.49 33.12 -20.40
C ILE A 159 -20.63 33.07 -18.88
N PHE A 160 -19.82 32.25 -18.20
CA PHE A 160 -19.95 31.97 -16.77
C PHE A 160 -18.96 32.76 -15.90
N GLY A 161 -18.04 33.52 -16.51
CA GLY A 161 -16.90 34.12 -15.81
C GLY A 161 -15.80 33.09 -15.55
N SER A 162 -14.61 33.54 -15.14
CA SER A 162 -13.51 32.65 -14.77
C SER A 162 -13.89 31.82 -13.55
N VAL A 163 -14.20 30.53 -13.75
CA VAL A 163 -14.38 29.59 -12.65
C VAL A 163 -12.98 29.20 -12.18
N LEU A 164 -12.54 29.85 -11.10
CA LEU A 164 -11.45 29.39 -10.24
C LEU A 164 -11.88 28.15 -9.45
#